data_AF-A0A963N057-F1
#
_entry.id   AF-A0A963N057-F1
#
_cell.length_a   1.000
_cell.length_b   1.000
_cell.length_c   1.000
_cell.angle_alpha   90.00
_cell.angle_beta   90.00
_cell.angle_gamma   90.00
#
_symmetry.space_group_name_H-M   'P 1'
#
loop_
_entity.id
_entity.type
_entity.pdbx_description
1 polymer ?
#
loop_
_entity_poly.entity_id
_entity_poly.type
_entity_poly.pdbx_seq_one_letter_code
_entity_poly.pdbx_strand_id
1 'polypeptide(L)'
;MKLLHALGLSIALLVALWVYVSIGMPDLRLYPWIGFVAWAAFFAAGGGRDGVVKPLAASTVAILLTALTMFAVGAVGGGLGALIGLVALLAFVLVVISDVAALSYTPAAFLGAATYFGSGGKVDDSILFVILSWIAGLALGYVSEVLGKKMARPA
;
A
#
# COMPACT_ATOMS: atom_id res chain seq x y z
N MET A 1 -24.88 16.67 3.55
CA MET A 1 -23.75 17.13 4.42
C MET A 1 -22.67 17.73 3.53
N LYS A 2 -21.74 18.56 4.06
CA LYS A 2 -20.54 18.95 3.29
C LYS A 2 -19.72 17.70 2.97
N LEU A 3 -19.05 17.66 1.82
CA LEU A 3 -18.30 16.48 1.36
C LEU A 3 -17.27 16.00 2.39
N LEU A 4 -16.53 16.91 3.03
CA LEU A 4 -15.54 16.56 4.04
C LEU A 4 -16.15 15.78 5.22
N HIS A 5 -17.31 16.20 5.73
CA HIS A 5 -17.99 15.50 6.83
C HIS A 5 -18.55 14.15 6.37
N ALA A 6 -19.05 14.07 5.14
CA ALA A 6 -19.54 12.82 4.56
C ALA A 6 -18.40 11.81 4.37
N LEU A 7 -17.24 12.25 3.88
CA LEU A 7 -16.03 11.43 3.79
C LEU A 7 -15.53 11.02 5.18
N GLY A 8 -15.49 11.94 6.14
CA GLY A 8 -15.08 11.65 7.51
C GLY A 8 -15.94 10.54 8.14
N LEU A 9 -17.27 10.64 8.00
CA LEU A 9 -18.19 9.59 8.47
C LEU A 9 -17.96 8.26 7.74
N SER A 10 -17.81 8.28 6.42
CA SER A 10 -17.56 7.07 5.64
C SER A 10 -16.26 6.38 6.05
N ILE A 11 -15.19 7.15 6.21
CA ILE A 11 -13.87 6.63 6.60
C ILE A 11 -13.96 6.07 8.01
N ALA A 12 -14.57 6.77 8.96
CA ALA A 12 -14.70 6.29 10.34
C ALA A 12 -15.39 4.91 10.42
N LEU A 13 -16.49 4.72 9.69
CA LEU A 13 -17.21 3.45 9.65
C LEU A 13 -16.38 2.33 9.00
N LEU A 14 -15.72 2.62 7.88
CA LEU A 14 -14.89 1.63 7.19
C LEU A 14 -13.60 1.31 7.95
N VAL A 15 -13.05 2.26 8.72
CA VAL A 15 -11.90 2.03 9.60
C VAL A 15 -12.30 1.08 10.72
N ALA A 16 -13.47 1.26 11.34
CA ALA A 16 -13.98 0.34 12.35
C ALA A 16 -14.15 -1.08 11.78
N LEU A 17 -14.70 -1.20 10.57
CA LEU A 17 -14.80 -2.47 9.86
C LEU A 17 -13.40 -3.06 9.57
N TRP A 18 -12.46 -2.26 9.09
CA TRP A 18 -11.11 -2.72 8.77
C TRP A 18 -10.37 -3.23 10.00
N VAL A 19 -10.48 -2.54 11.14
CA VAL A 19 -9.89 -2.99 12.40
C VAL A 19 -10.50 -4.33 12.83
N TYR A 20 -11.82 -4.48 12.76
CA TYR A 20 -12.48 -5.76 13.06
C TYR A 20 -11.98 -6.90 12.15
N VAL A 21 -11.89 -6.67 10.84
CA VAL A 21 -11.45 -7.68 9.87
C VAL A 21 -9.96 -8.00 10.01
N SER A 22 -9.11 -6.99 10.13
CA SER A 22 -7.64 -7.18 10.11
C SER A 22 -7.05 -7.58 11.46
N ILE A 23 -7.67 -7.17 12.58
CA ILE A 23 -7.21 -7.50 13.94
C ILE A 23 -8.13 -8.53 14.60
N GLY A 24 -9.45 -8.34 14.48
CA GLY A 24 -10.44 -9.22 15.11
C GLY A 24 -10.59 -10.59 14.45
N MET A 25 -10.07 -10.78 13.22
CA MET A 25 -10.03 -12.06 12.51
C MET A 25 -8.57 -12.44 12.16
N PRO A 26 -7.75 -12.83 13.14
CA PRO A 26 -6.31 -13.03 12.97
C PRO A 26 -5.95 -14.12 11.94
N ASP A 27 -6.84 -15.09 11.70
CA ASP A 27 -6.64 -16.15 10.71
C ASP A 27 -6.53 -15.62 9.27
N LEU A 28 -7.00 -14.39 9.01
CA LEU A 28 -6.84 -13.73 7.72
C LEU A 28 -5.42 -13.19 7.50
N ARG A 29 -4.59 -13.11 8.55
CA ARG A 29 -3.18 -12.68 8.53
C ARG A 29 -2.96 -11.32 7.86
N LEU A 30 -3.94 -10.43 7.95
CA LEU A 30 -3.87 -9.09 7.37
C LEU A 30 -3.07 -8.14 8.27
N TYR A 31 -2.43 -7.15 7.65
CA TYR A 31 -1.67 -6.10 8.35
C TYR A 31 -2.50 -4.82 8.38
N PRO A 32 -3.05 -4.43 9.54
CA PRO A 32 -3.96 -3.28 9.64
C PRO A 32 -3.34 -1.98 9.14
N TRP A 33 -2.07 -1.75 9.52
CA TRP A 33 -1.33 -0.54 9.17
C TRP A 33 -0.99 -0.45 7.68
N ILE A 34 -0.74 -1.58 7.00
CA ILE A 34 -0.50 -1.61 5.55
C ILE A 34 -1.78 -1.19 4.82
N GLY A 35 -2.95 -1.65 5.29
CA GLY A 35 -4.24 -1.19 4.79
C GLY A 35 -4.41 0.33 4.92
N PHE A 36 -4.04 0.92 6.06
CA PHE A 36 -4.10 2.38 6.24
C PHE A 36 -3.13 3.14 5.32
N VAL A 37 -1.91 2.64 5.13
CA VAL A 37 -0.94 3.27 4.21
C VAL A 37 -1.47 3.25 2.77
N ALA A 38 -2.03 2.11 2.33
CA ALA A 38 -2.61 1.99 1.00
C ALA A 38 -3.83 2.92 0.82
N TRP A 39 -4.69 3.01 1.83
CA TRP A 39 -5.85 3.92 1.85
C TRP A 39 -5.42 5.39 1.76
N ALA A 40 -4.34 5.78 2.46
CA ALA A 40 -3.76 7.11 2.33
C ALA A 40 -3.18 7.34 0.93
N ALA A 41 -2.49 6.35 0.35
CA ALA A 41 -1.95 6.42 -1.00
C ALA A 41 -3.06 6.61 -2.06
N PHE A 42 -4.22 5.97 -1.87
CA PHE A 42 -5.39 6.18 -2.73
C PHE A 42 -5.84 7.65 -2.77
N PHE A 43 -6.01 8.27 -1.60
CA PHE A 43 -6.44 9.67 -1.53
C PHE A 43 -5.34 10.63 -1.98
N ALA A 44 -4.07 10.32 -1.66
CA ALA A 44 -2.93 11.12 -2.10
C ALA A 44 -2.73 11.08 -3.63
N ALA A 45 -3.21 10.03 -4.30
CA ALA A 45 -3.27 9.94 -5.76
C ALA A 45 -4.48 10.68 -6.38
N GLY A 46 -5.33 11.32 -5.56
CA GLY A 46 -6.49 12.09 -6.01
C GLY A 46 -7.81 11.31 -6.04
N GLY A 47 -7.84 10.05 -5.57
CA GLY A 47 -9.03 9.21 -5.58
C GLY A 47 -9.44 8.70 -6.97
N GLY A 48 -10.68 8.20 -7.09
CA GLY A 48 -11.22 7.67 -8.33
C GLY A 48 -10.45 6.46 -8.88
N ARG A 49 -10.46 6.32 -10.21
CA ARG A 49 -9.79 5.19 -10.89
C ARG A 49 -8.27 5.24 -10.72
N ASP A 50 -7.67 6.41 -10.94
CA ASP A 50 -6.23 6.58 -10.86
C ASP A 50 -5.71 6.40 -9.43
N GLY A 51 -6.53 6.78 -8.43
CA GLY A 51 -6.27 6.50 -7.02
C GLY A 51 -6.21 5.01 -6.68
N VAL A 52 -6.81 4.13 -7.48
CA VAL A 52 -6.66 2.68 -7.31
C VAL A 52 -5.53 2.15 -8.18
N VAL A 53 -5.56 2.45 -9.48
CA VAL A 53 -4.70 1.79 -10.48
C VAL A 53 -3.23 2.13 -10.25
N LYS A 54 -2.88 3.40 -10.05
CA LYS A 54 -1.47 3.81 -9.93
C LYS A 54 -0.84 3.31 -8.62
N PRO A 55 -1.47 3.48 -7.44
CA PRO A 55 -0.90 2.91 -6.21
C PRO A 55 -0.88 1.39 -6.21
N LEU A 56 -1.88 0.72 -6.81
CA LEU A 56 -1.86 -0.73 -6.91
C LEU A 56 -0.65 -1.21 -7.71
N ALA A 57 -0.49 -0.71 -8.94
CA ALA A 57 0.57 -1.15 -9.83
C ALA A 57 1.97 -0.80 -9.27
N ALA A 58 2.18 0.46 -8.87
CA ALA A 58 3.47 0.92 -8.37
C ALA A 58 3.88 0.18 -7.07
N SER A 59 2.97 0.02 -6.11
CA SER A 59 3.30 -0.62 -4.84
C SER A 59 3.43 -2.13 -4.95
N THR A 60 2.61 -2.81 -5.75
CA THR A 60 2.76 -4.26 -5.94
C THR A 60 4.12 -4.59 -6.58
N VAL A 61 4.53 -3.85 -7.62
CA VAL A 61 5.85 -4.02 -8.21
C VAL A 61 6.95 -3.73 -7.18
N ALA A 62 6.80 -2.66 -6.40
CA ALA A 62 7.78 -2.31 -5.37
C ALA A 62 7.88 -3.36 -4.24
N ILE A 63 6.76 -3.93 -3.79
CA ILE A 63 6.73 -5.01 -2.79
C ILE A 63 7.52 -6.22 -3.32
N LEU A 64 7.26 -6.64 -4.56
CA LEU A 64 7.96 -7.77 -5.18
C LEU A 64 9.45 -7.50 -5.39
N LEU A 65 9.81 -6.30 -5.83
CA LEU A 65 11.21 -5.90 -5.96
C LEU A 65 11.91 -5.84 -4.60
N THR A 66 11.22 -5.40 -3.55
CA THR A 66 11.76 -5.40 -2.19
C THR A 66 11.96 -6.82 -1.67
N ALA A 67 11.03 -7.74 -1.95
CA ALA A 67 11.18 -9.15 -1.62
C ALA A 67 12.39 -9.78 -2.33
N LEU A 68 12.55 -9.51 -3.63
CA LEU A 68 13.72 -9.93 -4.40
C LEU A 68 15.02 -9.33 -3.84
N THR A 69 14.99 -8.06 -3.43
CA THR A 69 16.12 -7.37 -2.79
C THR A 69 16.51 -8.07 -1.49
N MET A 70 15.54 -8.42 -0.64
CA MET A 70 15.79 -9.14 0.61
C MET A 70 16.32 -10.55 0.39
N PHE A 71 15.82 -11.24 -0.64
CA PHE A 71 16.38 -12.52 -1.06
C PHE A 71 17.86 -12.39 -1.48
N ALA A 72 18.17 -11.39 -2.31
CA ALA A 72 19.52 -11.12 -2.77
C ALA A 72 20.46 -10.74 -1.60
N VAL A 73 19.99 -9.95 -0.63
CA VAL A 73 20.74 -9.63 0.59
C VAL A 73 21.13 -10.91 1.32
N GLY A 74 20.19 -11.85 1.52
CA GLY A 74 20.48 -13.15 2.14
C GLY A 74 21.46 -13.99 1.31
N ALA A 75 21.31 -14.01 -0.01
CA ALA A 75 22.14 -14.79 -0.93
C ALA A 75 23.61 -14.35 -0.96
N VAL A 76 23.89 -13.07 -0.70
CA VAL A 76 25.28 -12.53 -0.63
C VAL A 76 25.88 -12.55 0.78
N GLY A 77 25.27 -13.28 1.72
CA GLY A 77 25.76 -13.44 3.09
C GLY A 77 25.16 -12.47 4.11
N GLY A 78 24.23 -11.60 3.69
CA GLY A 78 23.51 -10.68 4.58
C GLY A 78 24.35 -9.51 5.09
N GLY A 79 23.93 -8.97 6.24
CA GLY A 79 24.62 -7.87 6.92
C GLY A 79 24.31 -6.47 6.37
N LEU A 80 24.79 -5.46 7.10
CA LEU A 80 24.47 -4.06 6.83
C LEU A 80 25.01 -3.56 5.49
N GLY A 81 26.21 -4.00 5.08
CA GLY A 81 26.80 -3.58 3.81
C GLY A 81 25.99 -4.05 2.59
N ALA A 82 25.57 -5.32 2.57
CA ALA A 82 24.71 -5.85 1.52
C ALA A 82 23.36 -5.13 1.48
N LEU A 83 22.77 -4.87 2.66
CA LEU A 83 21.52 -4.14 2.77
C LEU A 83 21.64 -2.72 2.21
N ILE A 84 22.67 -1.96 2.59
CA ILE A 84 22.89 -0.59 2.08
C ILE A 84 22.99 -0.60 0.56
N GLY A 85 23.84 -1.46 -0.01
CA GLY A 85 24.08 -1.50 -1.45
C GLY A 85 22.83 -1.90 -2.26
N LEU A 86 22.18 -2.98 -1.85
CA LEU A 86 21.03 -3.52 -2.59
C LEU A 86 19.76 -2.67 -2.40
N VAL A 87 19.55 -2.05 -1.24
CA VAL A 87 18.41 -1.14 -1.03
C VAL A 87 18.64 0.20 -1.74
N ALA A 88 19.88 0.69 -1.83
CA ALA A 88 20.18 1.86 -2.66
C ALA A 88 19.89 1.59 -4.16
N LEU A 89 20.28 0.41 -4.65
CA LEU A 89 19.95 -0.03 -6.01
C LEU A 89 18.42 -0.16 -6.20
N LEU A 90 17.72 -0.77 -5.25
CA LEU A 90 16.25 -0.84 -5.26
C LEU A 90 15.63 0.55 -5.38
N ALA A 91 16.04 1.50 -4.55
CA ALA A 91 15.51 2.87 -4.58
C ALA A 91 15.72 3.54 -5.95
N PHE A 92 16.90 3.37 -6.56
CA PHE A 92 17.16 3.80 -7.93
C PHE A 92 16.19 3.16 -8.93
N VAL A 93 16.02 1.83 -8.87
CA VAL A 93 15.09 1.10 -9.75
C VAL A 93 13.66 1.60 -9.58
N LEU A 94 13.17 1.79 -8.34
CA LEU A 94 11.82 2.29 -8.07
C LEU A 94 11.55 3.68 -8.69
N VAL A 95 12.58 4.53 -8.76
CA VAL A 95 12.48 5.82 -9.44
C VAL A 95 12.50 5.65 -10.95
N VAL A 96 13.43 4.86 -11.49
CA VAL A 96 13.54 4.66 -12.95
C VAL A 96 12.30 4.01 -13.55
N ILE A 97 11.70 3.00 -12.89
CA ILE A 97 10.50 2.34 -13.41
C ILE A 97 9.26 3.26 -13.42
N SER A 98 9.30 4.39 -12.70
CA SER A 98 8.18 5.35 -12.70
C SER A 98 7.98 6.08 -14.03
N ASP A 99 8.92 5.94 -14.97
CA ASP A 99 8.77 6.36 -16.37
C ASP A 99 7.71 5.53 -17.12
N VAL A 100 7.42 4.31 -16.63
CA VAL A 100 6.30 3.51 -17.14
C VAL A 100 4.99 4.10 -16.61
N ALA A 101 4.09 4.52 -17.51
CA ALA A 101 2.85 5.22 -17.16
C ALA A 101 1.98 4.50 -16.10
N ALA A 102 1.95 3.17 -16.10
CA ALA A 102 1.22 2.40 -15.09
C ALA A 102 1.86 2.46 -13.68
N LEU A 103 3.17 2.70 -13.62
CA LEU A 103 3.98 2.75 -12.40
C LEU A 103 4.33 4.18 -12.00
N SER A 104 3.76 5.18 -12.68
CA SER A 104 4.08 6.61 -12.53
C SER A 104 3.49 7.22 -11.24
N TYR A 105 3.71 6.55 -10.11
CA TYR A 105 3.39 7.05 -8.79
C TYR A 105 4.47 6.61 -7.79
N THR A 106 5.63 7.22 -7.93
CA THR A 106 6.83 7.00 -7.11
C THR A 106 6.54 7.01 -5.60
N PRO A 107 5.69 7.90 -5.04
CA PRO A 107 5.32 7.83 -3.63
C PRO A 107 4.75 6.47 -3.23
N ALA A 108 3.83 5.91 -4.02
CA ALA A 108 3.27 4.59 -3.73
C ALA A 108 4.29 3.46 -3.90
N ALA A 109 5.23 3.56 -4.84
CA ALA A 109 6.33 2.60 -4.94
C ALA A 109 7.15 2.54 -3.63
N PHE A 110 7.55 3.70 -3.10
CA PHE A 110 8.28 3.76 -1.81
C PHE A 110 7.42 3.30 -0.63
N LEU A 111 6.14 3.68 -0.59
CA LEU A 111 5.22 3.20 0.45
C LEU A 111 5.06 1.67 0.40
N GLY A 112 4.96 1.07 -0.79
CA GLY A 112 4.89 -0.37 -0.97
C GLY A 112 6.18 -1.09 -0.54
N ALA A 113 7.34 -0.54 -0.88
CA ALA A 113 8.61 -1.07 -0.39
C ALA A 113 8.70 -0.99 1.14
N ALA A 114 8.33 0.16 1.71
CA ALA A 114 8.33 0.38 3.16
C ALA A 114 7.34 -0.54 3.88
N THR A 115 6.18 -0.85 3.31
CA THR A 115 5.21 -1.75 3.94
C THR A 115 5.74 -3.17 4.05
N TYR A 116 6.48 -3.65 3.05
CA TYR A 116 7.13 -4.96 3.10
C TYR A 116 8.33 -5.00 4.07
N PHE A 117 9.16 -3.95 4.12
CA PHE A 117 10.21 -3.86 5.15
C PHE A 117 9.61 -3.87 6.56
N GLY A 118 8.57 -3.05 6.78
CA GLY A 118 7.92 -2.93 8.07
C GLY A 118 7.15 -4.18 8.51
N SER A 119 6.76 -5.06 7.58
CA SER A 119 6.17 -6.37 7.94
C SER A 119 7.21 -7.42 8.34
N GLY A 120 8.51 -7.08 8.25
CA GLY A 120 9.63 -7.92 8.64
C GLY A 120 10.53 -8.35 7.48
N GLY A 121 10.19 -8.03 6.23
CA GLY A 121 11.03 -8.27 5.05
C GLY A 121 11.36 -9.74 4.78
N LYS A 122 10.57 -10.68 5.30
CA LYS A 122 10.81 -12.12 5.17
C LYS A 122 10.37 -12.61 3.81
N VAL A 123 11.25 -13.35 3.13
CA VAL A 123 10.97 -13.96 1.82
C VAL A 123 10.18 -15.24 2.01
N ASP A 124 8.93 -15.09 2.42
CA ASP A 124 7.98 -16.17 2.70
C ASP A 124 6.57 -15.78 2.24
N ASP A 125 5.55 -16.49 2.73
CA ASP A 125 4.16 -16.23 2.40
C ASP A 125 3.64 -14.87 2.88
N SER A 126 4.38 -14.14 3.75
CA SER A 126 4.03 -12.77 4.17
C SER A 126 3.97 -11.79 3.00
N ILE A 127 4.71 -12.03 1.90
CA ILE A 127 4.63 -11.22 0.67
C ILE A 127 3.19 -11.14 0.18
N LEU A 128 2.49 -12.28 0.16
CA LEU A 128 1.09 -12.36 -0.27
C LEU A 128 0.20 -11.55 0.65
N PHE A 129 0.36 -11.69 1.96
CA PHE A 129 -0.48 -10.99 2.95
C PHE A 129 -0.23 -9.48 2.99
N VAL A 130 0.99 -9.03 2.71
CA VAL A 130 1.31 -7.61 2.51
C VAL A 130 0.55 -7.06 1.29
N ILE A 131 0.58 -7.77 0.16
CA ILE A 131 -0.14 -7.37 -1.06
C ILE A 131 -1.65 -7.38 -0.85
N LEU A 132 -2.20 -8.42 -0.21
CA LEU A 132 -3.63 -8.50 0.11
C LEU A 132 -4.08 -7.38 1.04
N SER A 133 -3.27 -7.04 2.04
CA SER A 133 -3.55 -5.91 2.95
C SER A 133 -3.52 -4.58 2.22
N TRP A 134 -2.58 -4.41 1.29
CA TRP A 134 -2.51 -3.23 0.43
C TRP A 134 -3.74 -3.10 -0.48
N ILE A 135 -4.13 -4.19 -1.15
CA ILE A 135 -5.33 -4.25 -2.01
C ILE A 135 -6.59 -3.91 -1.20
N ALA A 136 -6.73 -4.49 0.00
CA ALA A 136 -7.85 -4.21 0.88
C ALA A 136 -7.91 -2.72 1.25
N GLY A 137 -6.77 -2.11 1.58
CA GLY A 137 -6.68 -0.68 1.88
C GLY A 137 -7.09 0.22 0.69
N LEU A 138 -6.65 -0.10 -0.53
CA LEU A 138 -7.09 0.63 -1.74
C LEU A 138 -8.59 0.47 -1.99
N ALA A 139 -9.12 -0.75 -1.81
CA ALA A 139 -10.54 -1.01 -1.96
C ALA A 139 -11.37 -0.21 -0.94
N LEU A 140 -10.94 -0.17 0.32
CA LEU A 140 -11.58 0.65 1.36
C LEU A 140 -11.47 2.14 1.07
N GLY A 141 -10.34 2.61 0.53
CA GLY A 141 -10.18 3.96 0.00
C GLY A 141 -11.22 4.32 -1.03
N TYR A 142 -11.37 3.48 -2.05
CA TYR A 142 -12.37 3.65 -3.09
C TYR A 142 -13.80 3.64 -2.54
N VAL A 143 -14.15 2.67 -1.69
CA VAL A 143 -15.48 2.58 -1.09
C VAL A 143 -15.76 3.82 -0.22
N SER A 144 -14.76 4.34 0.48
CA SER A 144 -14.89 5.57 1.28
C SER A 144 -15.28 6.76 0.43
N GLU A 145 -14.60 6.92 -0.71
CA GLU A 145 -14.89 7.99 -1.64
C GLU A 145 -16.31 7.86 -2.21
N VAL A 146 -16.71 6.66 -2.64
CA VAL A 146 -18.03 6.39 -3.21
C VAL A 146 -19.14 6.69 -2.20
N LEU A 147 -19.02 6.19 -0.98
CA LEU A 147 -20.02 6.43 0.08
C LEU A 147 -20.03 7.90 0.51
N GLY A 148 -18.86 8.51 0.67
CA GLY A 148 -18.74 9.94 1.00
C GLY A 148 -19.40 10.84 -0.05
N LYS A 149 -19.19 10.57 -1.35
CA LYS A 149 -19.84 11.29 -2.45
C LYS A 149 -21.36 11.09 -2.46
N LYS A 150 -21.86 9.87 -2.22
CA LYS A 150 -23.30 9.58 -2.14
C LYS A 150 -24.00 10.29 -0.98
N MET A 151 -23.32 10.48 0.15
CA MET A 151 -23.85 11.16 1.33
C MET A 151 -23.72 12.70 1.28
N ALA A 152 -22.90 13.22 0.37
CA ALA A 152 -22.73 14.66 0.17
C ALA A 152 -23.94 15.25 -0.57
N ARG A 153 -24.32 16.49 -0.23
CA ARG A 153 -25.30 17.24 -1.04
C ARG A 153 -24.59 17.83 -2.27
N PRO A 154 -25.25 17.95 -3.44
CA PRO A 154 -24.74 18.75 -4.54
C PRO A 154 -24.41 20.16 -4.06
N ALA A 155 -23.31 20.73 -4.55
CA ALA A 155 -22.91 22.10 -4.25
C ALA A 155 -23.90 23.10 -4.86
#